data_AF-A0A5N5JM55-F1
#
_entry.id   AF-A0A5N5JM55-F1
#
_cell.length_a   1.000
_cell.length_b   1.000
_cell.length_c   1.000
_cell.angle_alpha   90.00
_cell.angle_beta   90.00
_cell.angle_gamma   90.00
#
_symmetry.space_group_name_H-M   'P 1'
#
loop_
_entity.id
_entity.type
_entity.pdbx_description
1 polymer ?
#
loop_
_entity_poly.entity_id
_entity_poly.type
_entity_poly.pdbx_seq_one_letter_code
_entity_poly.pdbx_strand_id
1 'polypeptide(L)' 'MRMKVQSNQDVNDPAVKAAILQKIKQKLKELGIAKNTTVKWREQPDGMVFHKTKDNNYAGIKTREKCDL' A
#
# COMPACT_ATOMS: atom_id res chain seq x y z
N MET A 1 10.62 -6.72 -5.32
CA MET A 1 9.21 -7.07 -4.99
C MET A 1 8.33 -5.84 -5.18
N ARG A 2 7.16 -5.97 -5.82
CA ARG A 2 6.15 -4.92 -5.95
C ARG A 2 4.86 -5.44 -5.34
N MET A 3 4.11 -4.59 -4.63
CA MET A 3 2.84 -4.95 -4.01
C MET A 3 1.71 -4.19 -4.70
N LYS A 4 0.57 -4.85 -4.90
CA LYS A 4 -0.69 -4.20 -5.26
C LYS A 4 -1.55 -4.08 -4.00
N VAL A 5 -2.22 -2.94 -3.85
CA VAL A 5 -3.15 -2.68 -2.75
C VAL A 5 -4.46 -2.20 -3.34
N GLN A 6 -5.58 -2.75 -2.86
CA GLN A 6 -6.91 -2.25 -3.17
C GLN A 6 -7.36 -1.36 -2.01
N SER A 7 -7.75 -0.13 -2.32
CA SER A 7 -8.23 0.84 -1.35
C SER A 7 -9.22 1.78 -2.02
N ASN A 8 -10.24 2.20 -1.27
CA ASN A 8 -11.14 3.28 -1.66
C ASN A 8 -10.63 4.67 -1.21
N GLN A 9 -9.58 4.71 -0.38
CA GLN A 9 -8.95 5.94 0.10
C GLN A 9 -7.75 6.31 -0.78
N ASP A 10 -7.38 7.59 -0.76
CA ASP A 10 -6.10 8.01 -1.35
C ASP A 10 -4.94 7.54 -0.46
N VAL A 11 -4.25 6.50 -0.91
CA VAL A 11 -3.12 5.91 -0.20
C VAL A 11 -1.85 6.76 -0.27
N ASN A 12 -1.82 7.82 -1.09
CA ASN A 12 -0.74 8.80 -1.09
C ASN A 12 -1.00 9.98 -0.16
N ASP A 13 -2.21 10.10 0.42
CA ASP A 13 -2.50 11.10 1.45
C ASP A 13 -1.49 11.00 2.61
N PRO A 14 -0.91 12.12 3.09
CA PRO A 14 0.09 12.08 4.15
C PRO A 14 -0.37 11.39 5.44
N ALA A 15 -1.62 11.59 5.86
CA ALA A 15 -2.16 10.99 7.08
C ALA A 15 -2.38 9.48 6.89
N VAL A 16 -2.89 9.06 5.72
CA VAL A 16 -3.03 7.64 5.37
C VAL A 16 -1.67 6.94 5.32
N LYS A 17 -0.66 7.54 4.68
CA LYS A 17 0.72 7.02 4.67
C LYS A 17 1.29 6.89 6.07
N ALA A 18 1.10 7.88 6.93
CA ALA A 18 1.58 7.81 8.31
C ALA A 18 0.92 6.64 9.06
N ALA A 19 -0.40 6.48 8.93
CA ALA A 19 -1.15 5.41 9.59
C ALA A 19 -0.71 4.01 9.12
N ILE A 20 -0.54 3.79 7.81
CA ILE A 20 -0.09 2.50 7.26
C ILE A 20 1.33 2.19 7.76
N LEU A 21 2.24 3.16 7.72
CA LEU A 21 3.62 2.98 8.16
C LEU A 21 3.70 2.60 9.65
N GLN A 22 2.88 3.25 10.49
CA GLN A 22 2.76 2.90 11.91
C GLN A 22 2.23 1.47 12.10
N LYS A 23 1.22 1.06 11.33
CA LYS A 23 0.66 -0.29 11.41
C LYS A 23 1.68 -1.37 11.02
N ILE A 24 2.48 -1.12 9.98
CA ILE A 24 3.57 -2.02 9.57
C ILE A 24 4.61 -2.14 10.68
N LYS A 25 5.06 -1.02 11.27
CA LYS A 25 6.01 -1.03 12.40
C LYS A 25 5.46 -1.82 13.59
N GLN A 26 4.19 -1.63 13.93
CA GLN A 26 3.53 -2.39 15.00
C GLN A 26 3.57 -3.90 14.69
N LYS A 27 3.20 -4.31 13.48
CA LYS A 27 3.20 -5.73 13.08
C LYS A 27 4.60 -6.34 13.10
N LEU A 28 5.62 -5.62 12.66
CA LEU A 28 7.01 -6.09 12.75
C LEU A 28 7.48 -6.24 14.21
N LYS A 29 6.99 -5.40 15.12
CA LYS A 29 7.25 -5.54 16.56
C LYS A 29 6.58 -6.79 17.13
N GLU A 30 5.31 -7.03 16.79
CA GLU A 30 4.56 -8.23 17.20
C GLU A 30 5.24 -9.52 16.71
N LEU A 31 5.89 -9.49 15.53
CA LEU A 31 6.64 -10.61 14.98
C LEU A 31 8.08 -10.74 15.49
N GLY A 32 8.53 -9.85 16.39
CA GLY A 32 9.90 -9.89 16.94
C GLY A 32 11.01 -9.38 16.00
N ILE A 33 10.66 -8.80 14.85
CA ILE A 33 11.59 -8.35 13.79
C ILE A 33 12.06 -6.90 14.01
N ALA A 34 11.44 -6.16 14.94
CA ALA A 34 11.61 -4.71 15.06
C ALA A 34 13.00 -4.22 15.51
N LYS A 35 13.81 -5.04 16.21
CA LYS A 35 15.01 -4.55 16.94
C LYS A 35 15.99 -3.72 16.08
N ASN A 36 16.17 -4.06 14.80
CA ASN A 36 17.08 -3.34 13.89
C ASN A 36 16.44 -3.00 12.53
N THR A 37 15.11 -2.99 12.45
CA THR A 37 14.41 -2.83 11.17
C THR A 37 13.98 -1.38 10.95
N THR A 38 14.50 -0.75 9.90
CA THR A 38 14.06 0.58 9.47
C THR A 38 12.98 0.44 8.40
N VAL A 39 11.81 1.05 8.65
CA VAL A 39 10.71 1.09 7.69
C VAL A 39 10.54 2.52 7.18
N LYS A 40 10.66 2.70 5.87
CA LYS A 40 10.44 3.96 5.16
C LYS A 40 9.69 3.71 3.86
N TRP A 41 9.02 4.74 3.37
CA TRP A 41 8.41 4.70 2.05
C TRP A 41 9.48 4.69 0.96
N ARG A 42 9.19 3.96 -0.13
CA ARG A 42 9.98 4.02 -1.35
C ARG A 42 9.27 4.96 -2.31
N GLU A 43 9.63 6.22 -2.25
CA GLU A 43 9.13 7.24 -3.18
C GLU A 43 9.74 7.00 -4.57
N GLN A 44 8.91 7.18 -5.59
CA GLN A 44 9.34 7.20 -6.98
C GLN A 44 9.78 8.61 -7.38
N PRO A 45 10.38 8.81 -8.57
CA PRO A 45 10.85 10.14 -8.99
C PRO A 45 9.79 11.24 -9.02
N ASP A 46 8.51 10.87 -9.09
CA ASP A 46 7.36 11.78 -9.03
C ASP A 46 6.88 12.08 -7.60
N GLY A 47 7.59 11.60 -6.58
CA GLY A 47 7.24 11.77 -5.16
C GLY A 47 6.09 10.87 -4.69
N MET A 48 5.54 10.01 -5.55
CA MET A 48 4.47 9.09 -5.17
C MET A 48 5.03 7.76 -4.68
N VAL A 49 4.29 7.13 -3.77
CA VAL A 49 4.59 5.77 -3.29
C VAL A 49 3.77 4.76 -4.08
N PHE A 50 2.48 5.07 -4.29
CA PHE A 50 1.53 4.19 -4.97
C PHE A 50 1.07 4.82 -6.28
N HIS A 51 1.15 4.04 -7.35
CA HIS A 51 0.58 4.39 -8.64
C HIS A 51 -0.70 3.61 -8.84
N LYS A 52 -1.78 4.32 -9.21
CA LYS A 52 -3.02 3.67 -9.62
C LYS A 52 -2.70 2.81 -10.85
N THR A 53 -3.05 1.53 -10.78
CA THR A 53 -3.02 0.69 -11.98
C THR A 53 -4.13 1.22 -12.89
N LYS A 54 -3.80 1.58 -14.12
CA LYS A 54 -4.82 1.84 -15.13
C LYS A 54 -5.32 0.47 -15.56
N ASP A 55 -6.52 0.12 -15.13
CA ASP A 55 -7.22 -1.00 -15.74
C ASP A 55 -7.53 -0.57 -17.18
N ASN A 56 -6.89 -1.20 -18.16
CA ASN A 56 -7.18 -0.97 -19.58
C ASN A 56 -8.54 -1.60 -19.98
N ASN A 57 -9.58 -1.41 -19.18
CA ASN A 57 -10.94 -1.87 -19.47
C ASN A 57 -11.95 -0.75 -19.18
N TYR A 58 -11.95 0.26 -20.05
CA TYR A 58 -13.12 1.10 -20.24
C TYR A 58 -14.11 0.37 -21.16
N ALA A 59 -14.85 -0.59 -20.61
CA ALA A 59 -16.22 -0.92 -20.98
C ALA A 59 -16.67 -2.13 -20.14
N GLY A 60 -17.45 -1.87 -19.09
CA GLY A 60 -18.31 -2.86 -18.44
C GLY A 60 -17.61 -4.01 -17.72
N ILE A 61 -17.62 -3.96 -16.38
CA ILE A 61 -18.29 -4.94 -15.51
C ILE A 61 -17.83 -4.64 -14.08
N LYS A 62 -18.81 -4.38 -13.21
CA LYS A 62 -18.62 -4.43 -11.75
C LYS A 62 -18.40 -5.89 -11.36
N THR A 63 -17.17 -6.38 -11.37
CA THR A 63 -16.85 -7.62 -10.67
C THR A 63 -15.94 -7.31 -9.51
N ARG A 64 -16.54 -7.48 -8.33
CA ARG A 64 -15.88 -7.53 -7.03
C ARG A 64 -15.05 -8.81 -7.00
N GLU A 65 -13.92 -8.82 -7.71
CA GLU A 65 -12.96 -9.92 -7.58
C GLU A 65 -12.26 -9.78 -6.23
N LYS A 66 -12.73 -10.59 -5.27
CA LYS A 66 -11.97 -10.96 -4.10
C LYS A 66 -10.65 -11.55 -4.59
N CYS A 67 -9.54 -10.95 -4.22
CA CYS A 67 -8.27 -11.68 -4.22
C CYS A 67 -8.31 -12.66 -3.06
N ASP A 68 -8.37 -13.95 -3.37
CA ASP A 68 -8.05 -15.00 -2.42
C ASP A 68 -6.56 -14.91 -2.05
N LEU A 69 -6.29 -15.09 -0.75
CA LEU A 69 -4.98 -15.04 -0.10
C LEU A 69 -4.21 -16.36 -0.33
#